data_AF-A0A4V3V7M6-F1
#
_entry.id   AF-A0A4V3V7M6-F1
#
_cell.length_a   1.000
_cell.length_b   1.000
_cell.length_c   1.000
_cell.angle_alpha   90.00
_cell.angle_beta   90.00
_cell.angle_gamma   90.00
#
_symmetry.space_group_name_H-M   'P 1'
#
loop_
_entity.id
_entity.type
_entity.pdbx_description
1 polymer ?
#
loop_
_entity_poly.entity_id
_entity_poly.type
_entity_poly.pdbx_seq_one_letter_code
_entity_poly.pdbx_strand_id
1 'polypeptide(L)'
;MGLIQKLTGSKVNRNFHIYLILMLVIYTAYVLLMNYRIKMSDVWMAKADTLTPENIESIMQYGKWSERIEISSIILFVVMGILSIITNKLWVFFKYNLILVISILMFSFVFYFITTLTIFNLLLPLMNLSSYFSILLVYVLLAKILKFRRDKKIMLFSRL
;
A
#
# COMPACT_ATOMS: atom_id res chain seq x y z
N MET A 1 -1.25 6.17 -35.61
CA MET A 1 -1.80 6.12 -34.24
C MET A 1 -1.38 4.88 -33.41
N GLY A 2 -1.11 3.70 -34.00
CA GLY A 2 -0.81 2.47 -33.23
C GLY A 2 0.55 2.37 -32.51
N LEU A 3 1.60 3.07 -32.96
CA LEU A 3 2.96 2.94 -32.41
C LEU A 3 3.13 3.68 -31.06
N ILE A 4 2.54 4.88 -30.94
CA ILE A 4 2.55 5.68 -29.71
C ILE A 4 1.72 5.01 -28.62
N GLN A 5 0.61 4.35 -28.98
CA GLN A 5 -0.24 3.59 -28.07
C GLN A 5 0.47 2.32 -27.54
N LYS A 6 1.27 1.65 -28.38
CA LYS A 6 2.06 0.47 -28.00
C LYS A 6 3.23 0.83 -27.06
N LEU A 7 3.90 1.95 -27.31
CA LEU A 7 4.99 2.46 -26.46
C LEU A 7 4.49 2.94 -25.08
N THR A 8 3.32 3.59 -25.02
CA THR A 8 2.69 4.00 -23.75
C THR A 8 2.08 2.81 -22.99
N GLY A 9 1.66 1.75 -23.67
CA GLY A 9 1.27 0.48 -23.06
C GLY A 9 2.42 -0.21 -22.32
N SER A 10 3.56 -0.40 -22.98
CA SER A 10 4.73 -1.09 -22.41
C SER A 10 5.37 -0.35 -21.23
N LYS A 11 5.54 0.98 -21.34
CA LYS A 11 6.11 1.80 -20.26
C LYS A 11 5.24 1.79 -19.00
N VAL A 12 3.91 1.84 -19.15
CA VAL A 12 3.02 1.82 -17.99
C VAL A 12 3.01 0.46 -17.30
N ASN A 13 3.04 -0.64 -18.06
CA ASN A 13 3.18 -1.97 -17.46
C ASN A 13 4.49 -2.04 -16.65
N ARG A 14 5.60 -1.52 -17.16
CA ARG A 14 6.87 -1.48 -16.41
C ARG A 14 6.74 -0.71 -15.08
N ASN A 15 6.07 0.45 -15.07
CA ASN A 15 5.87 1.23 -13.84
C ASN A 15 5.08 0.45 -12.78
N PHE A 16 4.06 -0.31 -13.17
CA PHE A 16 3.30 -1.14 -12.24
C PHE A 16 4.12 -2.30 -11.66
N HIS A 17 5.06 -2.89 -12.42
CA HIS A 17 5.98 -3.90 -11.89
C HIS A 17 6.97 -3.29 -10.90
N ILE A 18 7.56 -2.14 -11.23
CA ILE A 18 8.46 -1.41 -10.32
C ILE A 18 7.72 -1.06 -9.03
N TYR A 19 6.49 -0.55 -9.13
CA TYR A 19 5.64 -0.29 -7.97
C TYR A 19 5.46 -1.52 -7.09
N LEU A 20 5.11 -2.67 -7.68
CA LEU A 20 4.89 -3.90 -6.92
C LEU A 20 6.16 -4.36 -6.20
N ILE A 21 7.32 -4.32 -6.88
CA ILE A 21 8.61 -4.66 -6.28
C ILE A 21 8.94 -3.71 -5.11
N LEU A 22 8.78 -2.40 -5.31
CA LEU A 22 9.03 -1.42 -4.26
C LEU A 22 8.13 -1.62 -3.05
N MET A 23 6.84 -1.88 -3.26
CA MET A 23 5.90 -2.15 -2.18
C MET A 23 6.28 -3.42 -1.40
N LEU A 24 6.73 -4.47 -2.09
CA LEU A 24 7.20 -5.69 -1.44
C LEU A 24 8.49 -5.45 -0.63
N VAL A 25 9.45 -4.70 -1.17
CA VAL A 25 10.68 -4.35 -0.46
C VAL A 25 10.38 -3.56 0.81
N ILE A 26 9.50 -2.56 0.72
CA ILE A 26 9.08 -1.75 1.86
C ILE A 26 8.34 -2.61 2.89
N TYR A 27 7.48 -3.51 2.45
CA TYR A 27 6.81 -4.48 3.32
C TYR A 27 7.80 -5.41 4.03
N THR A 28 8.79 -5.96 3.33
CA THR A 28 9.84 -6.78 3.96
C THR A 28 10.63 -5.96 4.99
N ALA A 29 11.01 -4.73 4.66
CA ALA A 29 11.69 -3.84 5.59
C ALA A 29 10.84 -3.55 6.84
N TYR A 30 9.53 -3.33 6.68
CA TYR A 30 8.59 -3.20 7.78
C TYR A 30 8.62 -4.42 8.70
N VAL A 31 8.47 -5.63 8.14
CA VAL A 31 8.43 -6.88 8.90
C VAL A 31 9.74 -7.09 9.68
N LEU A 32 10.89 -6.87 9.04
CA LEU A 32 12.19 -7.01 9.68
C LEU A 32 12.36 -6.01 10.83
N LEU A 33 12.01 -4.75 10.61
CA LEU A 33 12.10 -3.70 11.61
C LEU A 33 11.18 -3.96 12.80
N MET A 34 9.93 -4.37 12.53
CA MET A 34 8.95 -4.65 13.57
C MET A 34 9.34 -5.88 14.40
N ASN A 35 9.83 -6.94 13.74
CA ASN A 35 10.34 -8.14 14.42
C ASN A 35 11.53 -7.79 15.32
N TYR A 36 12.46 -6.98 14.83
CA TYR A 36 13.59 -6.49 15.62
C TYR A 36 13.13 -5.66 16.82
N ARG A 37 12.20 -4.72 16.61
CA ARG A 37 11.64 -3.88 17.67
C ARG A 37 10.96 -4.69 18.77
N ILE A 38 10.17 -5.71 18.43
CA ILE A 38 9.54 -6.58 19.43
C ILE A 38 10.59 -7.37 20.20
N LYS A 39 11.58 -7.96 19.53
CA LYS A 39 12.67 -8.68 20.21
C LYS A 39 13.45 -7.80 21.19
N MET A 40 13.72 -6.54 20.81
CA MET A 40 14.37 -5.59 21.70
C MET A 40 13.45 -5.12 22.82
N SER A 41 12.13 -5.08 22.60
CA SER A 41 11.15 -4.77 23.65
C SER A 41 11.26 -5.73 24.83
N ASP A 42 11.43 -7.04 24.57
CA ASP A 42 11.58 -8.03 25.65
C ASP A 42 12.86 -7.77 26.46
N VAL A 43 13.95 -7.40 25.79
CA VAL A 43 15.23 -7.04 26.45
C VAL A 43 15.10 -5.75 27.26
N TRP A 44 14.40 -4.75 26.74
CA TRP A 44 14.17 -3.48 27.43
C TRP A 44 13.26 -3.65 28.65
N MET A 45 12.23 -4.48 28.54
CA MET A 45 11.35 -4.83 29.67
C MET A 45 12.11 -5.57 30.77
N ALA A 46 13.01 -6.49 30.41
CA ALA A 46 13.87 -7.19 31.37
C ALA A 46 14.88 -6.27 32.07
N LYS A 47 15.20 -5.12 31.49
CA LYS A 47 16.13 -4.11 32.03
C LYS A 47 15.44 -2.82 32.47
N ALA A 48 14.12 -2.86 32.70
CA ALA A 48 13.29 -1.68 32.95
C ALA A 48 13.85 -0.76 34.07
N ASP A 49 14.43 -1.34 35.12
CA ASP A 49 15.02 -0.62 36.25
C ASP A 49 16.34 0.10 35.92
N THR A 50 16.90 -0.12 34.73
CA THR A 50 18.22 0.38 34.27
C THR A 50 18.18 1.00 32.86
N LEU A 51 17.02 1.49 32.42
CA LEU A 51 16.88 2.17 31.14
C LEU A 51 17.73 3.45 31.10
N THR A 52 18.86 3.38 30.39
CA THR A 52 19.69 4.54 30.12
C THR A 52 19.00 5.47 29.11
N PRO A 53 19.32 6.78 29.11
CA PRO A 53 18.82 7.71 28.10
C PRO A 53 19.09 7.27 26.65
N GLU A 54 20.23 6.60 26.43
CA GLU A 54 20.62 6.03 25.13
C GLU A 54 19.64 4.92 24.67
N ASN A 55 19.19 4.06 25.58
CA ASN A 55 18.20 3.04 25.26
C ASN A 55 16.87 3.69 24.84
N ILE A 56 16.44 4.74 25.54
CA ILE A 56 15.21 5.48 25.22
C ILE A 56 15.29 6.13 23.83
N GLU A 57 16.42 6.74 23.49
CA GLU A 57 16.63 7.34 22.17
C GLU A 57 16.54 6.29 21.06
N SER A 58 17.17 5.12 21.27
CA SER A 58 17.10 4.02 20.31
C SER A 58 15.66 3.54 20.08
N ILE A 59 14.87 3.36 21.16
CA ILE A 59 13.45 2.98 21.10
C ILE A 59 12.67 3.97 20.25
N MET A 60 12.84 5.26 20.52
CA MET A 60 12.17 6.32 19.79
C MET A 60 12.54 6.32 18.31
N GLN A 61 13.81 6.07 17.97
CA GLN A 61 14.29 6.03 16.60
C GLN A 61 13.66 4.87 15.82
N TYR A 62 13.59 3.66 16.40
CA TYR A 62 12.91 2.52 15.78
C TYR A 62 11.42 2.77 15.55
N GLY A 63 10.75 3.44 16.50
CA GLY A 63 9.37 3.87 16.34
C GLY A 63 9.19 4.79 15.13
N LYS A 64 10.03 5.83 15.02
CA LYS A 64 10.03 6.78 13.89
C LYS A 64 10.33 6.09 12.56
N TRP A 65 11.20 5.10 12.53
CA TRP A 65 11.51 4.36 11.31
C TRP A 65 10.32 3.52 10.82
N SER A 66 9.61 2.86 11.74
CA SER A 66 8.39 2.10 11.41
C SER A 66 7.34 3.00 10.79
N GLU A 67 7.09 4.16 11.41
CA GLU A 67 6.15 5.16 10.90
C GLU A 67 6.54 5.66 9.50
N ARG A 68 7.83 5.97 9.27
CA ARG A 68 8.32 6.41 7.95
C ARG A 68 8.14 5.35 6.86
N ILE A 69 8.32 4.07 7.20
CA ILE A 69 8.12 2.95 6.27
C ILE A 69 6.64 2.83 5.87
N GLU A 70 5.73 2.96 6.85
CA GLU A 70 4.29 2.97 6.59
C GLU A 70 3.89 4.16 5.70
N ILE A 71 4.35 5.37 6.03
CA ILE A 71 4.11 6.58 5.23
C ILE A 71 4.65 6.41 3.80
N SER A 72 5.83 5.82 3.63
CA SER A 72 6.43 5.57 2.30
C SER A 72 5.55 4.65 1.44
N SER A 73 4.94 3.63 2.06
CA SER A 73 3.99 2.73 1.38
C SER A 73 2.75 3.49 0.91
N ILE A 74 2.21 4.37 1.76
CA ILE A 74 1.04 5.20 1.43
C ILE A 74 1.36 6.17 0.30
N ILE A 75 2.52 6.84 0.34
CA ILE A 75 2.95 7.77 -0.70
C ILE A 75 3.04 7.05 -2.05
N LEU A 76 3.67 5.87 -2.10
CA LEU A 76 3.75 5.08 -3.34
C LEU A 76 2.37 4.68 -3.86
N PHE A 77 1.49 4.24 -2.97
CA PHE A 77 0.11 3.90 -3.32
C PHE A 77 -0.63 5.10 -3.93
N VAL A 78 -0.54 6.28 -3.30
CA VAL A 78 -1.20 7.51 -3.76
C VAL A 78 -0.62 7.99 -5.08
N VAL A 79 0.71 8.04 -5.22
CA VAL A 79 1.39 8.45 -6.47
C VAL A 79 0.96 7.54 -7.62
N MET A 80 0.96 6.22 -7.41
CA MET A 80 0.51 5.29 -8.44
C MET A 80 -0.99 5.37 -8.70
N GLY A 81 -1.80 5.66 -7.69
CA GLY A 81 -3.23 5.94 -7.84
C GLY A 81 -3.48 7.15 -8.75
N ILE A 82 -2.83 8.28 -8.48
CA ILE A 82 -2.93 9.50 -9.28
C ILE A 82 -2.45 9.25 -10.72
N LEU A 83 -1.30 8.62 -10.91
CA LEU A 83 -0.81 8.27 -12.24
C LEU A 83 -1.81 7.38 -13.01
N SER A 84 -2.49 6.49 -12.30
CA SER A 84 -3.50 5.61 -12.89
C SER A 84 -4.78 6.33 -13.27
N ILE A 85 -5.17 7.39 -12.53
CA ILE A 85 -6.26 8.28 -12.90
C ILE A 85 -5.89 9.07 -14.17
N ILE A 86 -4.71 9.72 -14.18
CA ILE A 86 -4.25 10.56 -15.30
C ILE A 86 -4.13 9.73 -16.59
N THR A 87 -3.64 8.49 -16.49
CA THR A 87 -3.46 7.60 -17.65
C THR A 87 -4.72 6.77 -17.98
N ASN A 88 -5.83 6.97 -17.26
CA ASN A 88 -7.07 6.21 -17.38
C ASN A 88 -6.87 4.68 -17.30
N LYS A 89 -5.98 4.23 -16.41
CA LYS A 89 -5.60 2.82 -16.18
C LYS A 89 -5.95 2.33 -14.78
N LEU A 90 -6.99 2.91 -14.19
CA LEU A 90 -7.50 2.52 -12.86
C LEU A 90 -7.76 1.01 -12.74
N TRP A 91 -8.28 0.36 -13.79
CA TRP A 91 -8.48 -1.09 -13.76
C TRP A 91 -7.19 -1.89 -13.61
N VAL A 92 -6.10 -1.43 -14.25
CA VAL A 92 -4.77 -2.06 -14.11
C VAL A 92 -4.26 -1.83 -12.69
N PHE A 93 -4.40 -0.62 -12.14
CA PHE A 93 -4.06 -0.32 -10.75
C PHE A 93 -4.79 -1.23 -9.76
N PHE A 94 -6.09 -1.44 -9.93
CA PHE A 94 -6.87 -2.35 -9.10
C PHE A 94 -6.35 -3.79 -9.19
N LYS A 95 -6.03 -4.27 -10.40
CA LYS A 95 -5.45 -5.61 -10.60
C LYS A 95 -4.12 -5.77 -9.87
N TYR A 96 -3.20 -4.81 -9.99
CA TYR A 96 -1.90 -4.89 -9.33
C TYR A 96 -2.00 -4.79 -7.81
N ASN A 97 -2.90 -3.96 -7.28
CA ASN A 97 -3.13 -3.92 -5.84
C ASN A 97 -3.77 -5.20 -5.32
N LEU A 98 -4.65 -5.85 -6.07
CA LEU A 98 -5.17 -7.18 -5.71
C LEU A 98 -4.05 -8.21 -5.63
N ILE A 99 -3.14 -8.23 -6.62
CA ILE A 99 -1.96 -9.11 -6.61
C ILE A 99 -1.07 -8.80 -5.38
N LEU A 100 -0.86 -7.52 -5.08
CA LEU A 100 -0.07 -7.08 -3.92
C LEU A 100 -0.71 -7.55 -2.60
N VAL A 101 -2.03 -7.40 -2.44
CA VAL A 101 -2.79 -7.86 -1.26
C VAL A 101 -2.59 -9.37 -1.07
N ILE A 102 -2.78 -10.16 -2.13
CA ILE A 102 -2.59 -11.62 -2.08
C ILE A 102 -1.14 -11.97 -1.73
N SER A 103 -0.18 -11.26 -2.34
CA SER A 103 1.24 -11.47 -2.08
C SER A 103 1.58 -11.18 -0.62
N ILE A 104 1.11 -10.05 -0.07
CA ILE A 104 1.31 -9.70 1.34
C ILE A 104 0.66 -10.74 2.26
N LEU A 105 -0.54 -11.23 1.96
CA LEU A 105 -1.17 -12.31 2.75
C LEU A 105 -0.30 -13.57 2.77
N MET A 106 0.23 -13.98 1.62
CA MET A 106 1.13 -15.14 1.54
C MET A 106 2.43 -14.90 2.29
N PHE A 107 3.07 -13.74 2.12
CA PHE A 107 4.28 -13.40 2.84
C PHE A 107 4.04 -13.30 4.34
N SER A 108 2.95 -12.67 4.80
CA SER A 108 2.54 -12.65 6.21
C SER A 108 2.42 -14.05 6.78
N PHE A 109 1.81 -14.97 6.03
CA PHE A 109 1.70 -16.36 6.49
C PHE A 109 3.07 -17.03 6.63
N VAL A 110 3.99 -16.82 5.69
CA VAL A 110 5.37 -17.33 5.80
C VAL A 110 6.11 -16.68 6.97
N PHE A 111 6.05 -15.36 7.09
CA PHE A 111 6.72 -14.60 8.16
C PHE A 111 6.20 -14.94 9.55
N TYR A 112 4.93 -15.30 9.68
CA TYR A 112 4.35 -15.76 10.95
C TYR A 112 5.11 -16.96 11.54
N PHE A 113 5.67 -17.85 10.72
CA PHE A 113 6.44 -19.00 11.21
C PHE A 113 7.89 -18.70 11.57
N ILE A 114 8.47 -17.62 11.02
CA ILE A 114 9.91 -17.30 11.17
C ILE A 114 10.18 -16.05 12.00
N THR A 115 9.13 -15.31 12.37
CA THR A 115 9.20 -14.11 13.21
C THR A 115 8.39 -14.31 14.50
N THR A 116 8.62 -13.46 15.50
CA THR A 116 7.80 -13.44 16.73
C THR A 116 6.55 -12.57 16.57
N LEU A 117 6.25 -12.11 15.35
CA LEU A 117 5.15 -11.20 15.07
C LEU A 117 3.83 -11.97 14.98
N THR A 118 2.78 -11.41 15.59
CA THR A 118 1.42 -11.88 15.38
C THR A 118 0.97 -11.60 13.95
N ILE A 119 0.01 -12.39 13.46
CA ILE A 119 -0.56 -12.18 12.12
C ILE A 119 -1.15 -10.77 11.95
N PHE A 120 -1.71 -10.18 13.01
CA PHE A 120 -2.24 -8.81 12.98
C PHE A 120 -1.13 -7.77 12.76
N ASN A 121 0.02 -7.91 13.42
CA ASN A 121 1.15 -7.01 13.19
C ASN A 121 1.66 -7.11 11.75
N LEU A 122 1.72 -8.32 11.19
CA LEU A 122 2.13 -8.56 9.81
C LEU A 122 1.15 -7.99 8.78
N LEU A 123 -0.14 -7.89 9.13
CA LEU A 123 -1.19 -7.36 8.27
C LEU A 123 -1.50 -5.88 8.48
N LEU A 124 -0.93 -5.25 9.50
CA LEU A 124 -1.19 -3.84 9.81
C LEU A 124 -0.93 -2.89 8.62
N PRO A 125 0.18 -3.02 7.86
CA PRO A 125 0.40 -2.18 6.67
C PRO A 125 -0.69 -2.34 5.62
N LEU A 126 -1.21 -3.56 5.48
CA LEU A 126 -2.27 -3.89 4.54
C LEU A 126 -3.62 -3.29 4.98
N MET A 127 -3.92 -3.32 6.29
CA MET A 127 -5.13 -2.71 6.85
C MET A 127 -5.12 -1.19 6.65
N ASN A 128 -3.95 -0.55 6.85
CA ASN A 128 -3.81 0.88 6.58
C ASN A 128 -4.04 1.17 5.09
N LEU A 129 -3.40 0.42 4.18
CA LEU A 129 -3.59 0.58 2.74
C LEU A 129 -5.03 0.31 2.25
N SER A 130 -5.71 -0.68 2.84
CA SER A 130 -7.07 -1.07 2.43
C SER A 130 -8.10 0.01 2.73
N SER A 131 -7.89 0.82 3.78
CA SER A 131 -8.74 1.97 4.08
C SER A 131 -8.70 3.02 2.95
N TYR A 132 -7.51 3.40 2.49
CA TYR A 132 -7.33 4.32 1.35
C TYR A 132 -7.85 3.74 0.04
N PHE A 133 -7.63 2.44 -0.17
CA PHE A 133 -8.14 1.72 -1.33
C PHE A 133 -9.67 1.74 -1.38
N SER A 134 -10.33 1.56 -0.24
CA SER A 134 -11.79 1.58 -0.14
C SER A 134 -12.36 2.96 -0.47
N ILE A 135 -11.74 4.03 0.02
CA ILE A 135 -12.11 5.41 -0.30
C ILE A 135 -11.98 5.67 -1.81
N LEU A 136 -10.85 5.26 -2.41
CA LEU A 136 -10.60 5.43 -3.84
C LEU A 136 -11.61 4.66 -4.69
N LEU A 137 -11.97 3.45 -4.27
CA LEU A 137 -12.93 2.60 -4.97
C LEU A 137 -14.34 3.22 -4.93
N VAL A 138 -14.77 3.72 -3.77
CA VAL A 138 -16.04 4.46 -3.62
C VAL A 138 -16.06 5.70 -4.53
N TYR A 139 -14.99 6.48 -4.55
CA TYR A 139 -14.87 7.65 -5.43
C TYR A 139 -15.04 7.28 -6.91
N VAL A 140 -14.35 6.23 -7.37
CA VAL A 140 -14.42 5.78 -8.77
C VAL A 140 -15.82 5.28 -9.15
N LEU A 141 -16.48 4.54 -8.25
CA LEU A 141 -17.85 4.06 -8.47
C LEU A 141 -18.83 5.23 -8.56
N LEU A 142 -18.75 6.19 -7.64
CA LEU A 142 -19.58 7.39 -7.65
C LEU A 142 -19.39 8.21 -8.92
N ALA A 143 -18.14 8.44 -9.34
CA ALA A 143 -17.83 9.17 -10.57
C ALA A 143 -18.44 8.49 -11.81
N LYS A 144 -18.37 7.16 -11.89
CA LYS A 144 -19.00 6.39 -12.97
C LYS A 144 -20.53 6.48 -12.96
N ILE A 145 -21.16 6.36 -11.79
CA ILE A 145 -22.62 6.44 -11.64
C ILE A 145 -23.12 7.84 -12.06
N LEU A 146 -22.45 8.90 -11.60
CA LEU A 146 -22.81 10.27 -11.95
C LEU A 146 -22.65 10.54 -13.44
N LYS A 147 -21.58 10.03 -14.06
CA LYS A 147 -21.38 10.11 -15.51
C LYS A 147 -22.51 9.39 -16.27
N PHE A 148 -22.83 8.16 -15.88
CA PHE A 148 -23.92 7.39 -16.50
C PHE A 148 -25.29 8.10 -16.40
N ARG A 149 -25.60 8.70 -15.25
CA ARG A 149 -26.85 9.48 -15.06
C ARG A 149 -26.91 10.71 -15.97
N ARG A 150 -25.79 11.42 -16.14
CA ARG A 150 -25.69 12.58 -17.03
C ARG A 150 -25.87 12.17 -18.50
N ASP A 151 -25.19 11.10 -18.93
CA ASP A 151 -25.26 10.61 -20.31
C ASP A 151 -26.68 10.11 -20.65
N LYS A 152 -27.36 9.46 -19.69
CA LYS A 152 -28.76 9.04 -19.82
C LYS A 152 -29.73 10.23 -19.92
N LYS A 153 -29.50 11.31 -19.16
CA LYS A 153 -30.31 12.54 -19.29
C LYS A 153 -30.17 13.18 -20.67
N ILE A 154 -28.96 13.27 -21.22
CA ILE A 154 -28.71 13.85 -22.56
C ILE A 154 -29.45 13.06 -23.64
N MET A 155 -29.42 11.72 -23.60
CA MET A 155 -30.14 10.87 -24.57
C MET A 155 -31.67 11.00 -24.50
N LEU A 156 -32.24 11.35 -23.35
CA LEU A 156 -33.68 11.58 -23.22
C LEU A 156 -34.11 12.92 -23.82
N PHE A 157 -33.27 13.95 -23.71
CA PHE A 157 -33.54 15.26 -24.30
C PHE A 157 -33.28 15.32 -25.81
N SER A 158 -32.42 14.47 -26.37
CA SER A 158 -32.18 14.42 -27.82
C SER A 158 -33.25 13.66 -28.62
N ARG A 159 -34.30 13.15 -27.96
CA ARG A 159 -35.41 12.40 -28.58
C ARG A 159 -36.75 13.17 -28.53
N LEU A 160 -36.75 14.33 -27.90
CA LEU A 160 -37.85 15.31 -27.91
C LEU A 160 -37.52 16.40 -28.93
#